data_AF-A0A8J2U7V6-F1
#
_entry.id   AF-A0A8J2U7V6-F1
#
_cell.length_a   1.000
_cell.length_b   1.000
_cell.length_c   1.000
_cell.angle_alpha   90.00
_cell.angle_beta   90.00
_cell.angle_gamma   90.00
#
_symmetry.space_group_name_H-M   'P 1'
#
loop_
_entity.id
_entity.type
_entity.pdbx_description
1 polymer ?
#
loop_
_entity_poly.entity_id
_entity_poly.type
_entity_poly.pdbx_seq_one_letter_code
_entity_poly.pdbx_strand_id
1 'polypeptide(L)'
;MGNAIIRILLLPVLLFSCAPEAPAQQTPAPGPPNAAQQQALDKVMFAVKTIFNKLNSSDWILRRDYYDPKAIVNYWQAGAPMNLNNNFERVYEIKAGTPSYEKLIRPLVDKDQEFYKTQQYDSARILDAKIKALSHFELYANLNMATVNLQPTNRRQPNVPLSVKGCTYSCLSNHGNVDRVVVGSYHLLFGAWDPAQCAKEQTARYQFRHPVGTPYIENIDIEIIGDNDFIRNWVDTADWSLITQALSN
;
A
#
# COMPACT_ATOMS: atom_id res chain seq x y z
N MET A 1 12.30 51.49 71.95
CA MET A 1 13.58 50.97 71.42
C MET A 1 13.42 49.46 71.34
N GLY A 2 13.30 48.75 70.22
CA GLY A 2 13.60 48.99 68.81
C GLY A 2 14.17 47.66 68.28
N ASN A 3 13.37 46.59 68.28
CA ASN A 3 13.85 45.25 67.90
C ASN A 3 13.94 45.12 66.38
N ALA A 4 15.18 44.93 65.90
CA ALA A 4 15.52 44.75 64.50
C ALA A 4 15.12 43.34 64.00
N ILE A 5 14.46 43.31 62.85
CA ILE A 5 14.08 42.12 62.10
C ILE A 5 15.30 41.68 61.25
N ILE A 6 15.87 40.52 61.54
CA ILE A 6 16.88 39.88 60.67
C ILE A 6 16.13 39.07 59.61
N ARG A 7 16.14 39.56 58.36
CA ARG A 7 15.67 38.83 57.18
C ARG A 7 16.82 37.97 56.64
N ILE A 8 16.70 36.65 56.77
CA ILE A 8 17.60 35.69 56.10
C ILE A 8 17.09 35.54 54.66
N LEU A 9 17.88 36.01 53.68
CA LEU A 9 17.70 35.69 52.27
C LEU A 9 18.27 34.29 52.00
N LEU A 10 17.42 33.34 51.60
CA LEU A 10 17.82 32.06 51.04
C LEU A 10 18.06 32.21 49.53
N LEU A 11 19.32 32.09 49.11
CA LEU A 11 19.69 31.93 47.69
C LEU A 11 19.35 30.50 47.24
N PRO A 12 18.62 30.29 46.12
CA PRO A 12 18.52 28.97 45.52
C PRO A 12 19.80 28.65 44.74
N VAL A 13 20.52 27.62 45.19
CA VAL A 13 21.63 27.00 44.46
C VAL A 13 21.05 26.25 43.26
N LEU A 14 21.30 26.77 42.05
CA LEU A 14 21.02 26.09 40.79
C LEU A 14 22.01 24.93 40.63
N LEU A 15 21.58 23.73 40.99
CA LEU A 15 22.27 22.48 40.64
C LEU A 15 22.07 22.23 39.14
N PHE A 16 23.06 22.59 38.33
CA PHE A 16 23.17 22.11 36.95
C PHE A 16 23.48 20.62 37.00
N SER A 17 22.43 19.80 36.92
CA SER A 17 22.59 18.37 36.63
C SER A 17 23.09 18.23 35.19
N CYS A 18 24.39 17.95 35.02
CA CYS A 18 24.90 17.38 33.79
C CYS A 18 24.26 16.01 33.61
N ALA A 19 23.14 15.95 32.90
CA ALA A 19 22.63 14.68 32.39
C ALA A 19 23.69 14.14 31.40
N PRO A 20 24.14 12.88 31.52
CA PRO A 20 25.01 12.30 30.52
C PRO A 20 24.25 12.30 29.18
N GLU A 21 24.88 12.85 28.14
CA GLU A 21 24.38 12.73 26.78
C GLU A 21 24.18 11.24 26.49
N ALA A 22 22.93 10.87 26.19
CA ALA A 22 22.63 9.51 25.75
C ALA A 22 23.53 9.18 24.56
N PRO A 23 24.18 8.00 24.53
CA PRO A 23 25.03 7.63 23.42
C PRO A 23 24.22 7.75 22.12
N ALA A 24 24.75 8.54 21.18
CA ALA A 24 24.16 8.66 19.86
C ALA A 24 24.01 7.26 19.28
N GLN A 25 22.76 6.77 19.17
CA GLN A 25 22.48 5.51 18.52
C GLN A 25 22.97 5.65 17.08
N GLN A 26 24.08 4.98 16.76
CA GLN A 26 24.53 4.86 15.38
C GLN A 26 23.42 4.15 14.61
N THR A 27 22.80 4.90 13.71
CA THR A 27 21.89 4.39 12.70
C THR A 27 22.63 3.29 11.93
N PRO A 28 22.16 2.02 11.95
CA PRO A 28 22.85 0.94 11.26
C PRO A 28 23.03 1.25 9.77
N ALA A 29 24.14 0.80 9.18
CA ALA A 29 24.32 0.88 7.73
C ALA A 29 23.23 0.04 7.03
N PRO A 30 22.85 0.37 5.78
CA PRO A 30 21.89 -0.43 5.02
C PRO A 30 22.40 -1.87 4.90
N GLY A 31 21.50 -2.83 5.08
CA GLY A 31 21.86 -4.24 5.09
C GLY A 31 20.64 -5.15 5.02
N PRO A 32 20.87 -6.47 4.90
CA PRO A 32 19.80 -7.45 4.99
C PRO A 32 19.11 -7.38 6.36
N PRO A 33 17.83 -7.79 6.45
CA PRO A 33 17.12 -7.83 7.72
C PRO A 33 17.80 -8.82 8.68
N ASN A 34 17.89 -8.45 9.96
CA ASN A 34 18.27 -9.39 11.02
C ASN A 34 17.13 -10.41 11.28
N ALA A 35 17.36 -11.39 12.16
CA ALA A 35 16.38 -12.45 12.40
C ALA A 35 15.00 -11.94 12.86
N ALA A 36 14.94 -10.92 13.72
CA ALA A 36 13.67 -10.36 14.19
C ALA A 36 12.95 -9.57 13.09
N GLN A 37 13.71 -8.80 12.31
CA GLN A 37 13.19 -8.08 11.13
C GLN A 37 12.65 -9.07 10.07
N GLN A 38 13.38 -10.15 9.82
CA GLN A 38 12.96 -11.20 8.88
C GLN A 38 11.69 -11.90 9.37
N GLN A 39 11.59 -12.19 10.67
CA GLN A 39 10.37 -12.78 11.25
C GLN A 39 9.15 -11.86 11.07
N ALA A 40 9.30 -10.56 11.28
CA ALA A 40 8.24 -9.58 11.06
C ALA A 40 7.82 -9.51 9.58
N LEU A 41 8.79 -9.53 8.66
CA LEU A 41 8.54 -9.60 7.22
C LEU A 41 7.79 -10.88 6.84
N ASP A 42 8.27 -12.04 7.28
CA ASP A 42 7.69 -13.34 6.93
C ASP A 42 6.24 -13.45 7.39
N LYS A 43 5.93 -12.96 8.60
CA LYS A 43 4.56 -12.94 9.14
C LYS A 43 3.62 -12.14 8.24
N VAL A 44 4.02 -10.93 7.84
CA VAL A 44 3.21 -10.07 6.97
C VAL A 44 3.12 -10.64 5.56
N MET A 45 4.24 -11.09 5.00
CA MET A 45 4.28 -11.67 3.66
C MET A 45 3.46 -12.96 3.56
N PHE A 46 3.38 -13.76 4.62
CA PHE A 46 2.49 -14.91 4.67
C PHE A 46 1.01 -14.49 4.54
N ALA A 47 0.59 -13.44 5.25
CA ALA A 47 -0.78 -12.94 5.17
C ALA A 47 -1.10 -12.39 3.78
N VAL A 48 -0.21 -11.56 3.22
CA VAL A 48 -0.35 -11.00 1.86
C VAL A 48 -0.42 -12.11 0.81
N LYS A 49 0.53 -13.07 0.84
CA LYS A 49 0.55 -14.19 -0.12
C LYS A 49 -0.70 -15.05 -0.01
N THR A 50 -1.17 -15.32 1.21
CA THR A 50 -2.41 -16.08 1.43
C THR A 50 -3.61 -15.41 0.76
N ILE A 51 -3.77 -14.10 0.91
CA ILE A 51 -4.85 -13.35 0.25
C ILE A 51 -4.69 -13.37 -1.26
N PHE A 52 -3.48 -13.07 -1.76
CA PHE A 52 -3.24 -12.95 -3.20
C PHE A 52 -3.38 -14.31 -3.90
N ASN A 53 -3.01 -15.41 -3.23
CA ASN A 53 -3.17 -16.77 -3.75
C ASN A 53 -4.64 -17.17 -3.98
N LYS A 54 -5.63 -16.48 -3.40
CA LYS A 54 -7.04 -16.76 -3.69
C LYS A 54 -7.42 -16.53 -5.16
N LEU A 55 -6.62 -15.76 -5.91
CA LEU A 55 -6.81 -15.54 -7.34
C LEU A 55 -6.26 -16.65 -8.23
N ASN A 56 -5.51 -17.61 -7.67
CA ASN A 56 -5.05 -18.79 -8.38
C ASN A 56 -6.23 -19.74 -8.64
N SER A 57 -7.07 -19.38 -9.60
CA SER A 57 -8.19 -20.19 -10.12
C SER A 57 -7.87 -20.72 -11.52
N SER A 58 -8.72 -21.61 -12.06
CA SER A 58 -8.54 -22.18 -13.41
C SER A 58 -8.54 -21.14 -14.54
N ASP A 59 -9.15 -19.99 -14.28
CA ASP A 59 -9.44 -18.97 -15.29
C ASP A 59 -8.32 -17.94 -15.42
N TRP A 60 -7.43 -17.86 -14.43
CA TRP A 60 -6.35 -16.88 -14.36
C TRP A 60 -4.99 -17.56 -14.45
N ILE A 61 -4.04 -16.89 -15.10
CA ILE A 61 -2.64 -17.28 -15.15
C ILE A 61 -1.79 -16.20 -14.46
N LEU A 62 -0.95 -16.64 -13.52
CA LEU A 62 0.06 -15.80 -12.89
C LEU A 62 1.17 -15.50 -13.90
N ARG A 63 1.34 -14.22 -14.25
CA ARG A 63 2.35 -13.74 -15.21
C ARG A 63 3.59 -13.23 -14.53
N ARG A 64 3.42 -12.62 -13.35
CA ARG A 64 4.51 -12.09 -12.55
C ARG A 64 4.23 -12.36 -11.08
N ASP A 65 5.23 -12.90 -10.39
CA ASP A 65 5.27 -13.02 -8.94
C ASP A 65 6.60 -12.44 -8.50
N TYR A 66 6.60 -11.14 -8.20
CA TYR A 66 7.79 -10.43 -7.80
C TYR A 66 7.74 -10.12 -6.30
N TYR A 67 8.82 -10.51 -5.65
CA TYR A 67 9.13 -10.18 -4.27
C TYR A 67 10.63 -9.95 -4.25
N ASP A 68 11.12 -8.83 -3.72
CA ASP A 68 12.56 -8.68 -3.52
C ASP A 68 12.96 -9.43 -2.23
N PRO A 69 13.61 -10.60 -2.31
CA PRO A 69 14.05 -11.31 -1.12
C PRO A 69 15.20 -10.57 -0.42
N LYS A 70 15.83 -9.59 -1.08
CA LYS A 70 16.91 -8.77 -0.53
C LYS A 70 16.38 -7.43 -0.09
N ALA A 71 15.23 -7.41 0.61
CA ALA A 71 14.72 -6.21 1.24
C ALA A 71 15.86 -5.50 1.99
N ILE A 72 16.34 -4.39 1.45
CA ILE A 72 17.40 -3.61 2.08
C ILE A 72 16.71 -2.73 3.10
N VAL A 73 17.06 -2.93 4.37
CA VAL A 73 16.62 -2.00 5.41
C VAL A 73 17.46 -0.74 5.28
N ASN A 74 16.87 0.33 4.74
CA ASN A 74 17.57 1.59 4.50
C ASN A 74 17.32 2.60 5.63
N TYR A 75 18.21 2.64 6.61
CA TYR A 75 18.02 3.49 7.78
C TYR A 75 18.22 5.01 7.52
N TRP A 76 18.57 5.42 6.29
CA TRP A 76 18.95 6.81 5.98
C TRP A 76 17.84 7.66 5.36
N GLN A 77 16.72 7.06 4.92
CA GLN A 77 15.76 7.74 4.04
C GLN A 77 14.29 7.72 4.46
N ALA A 78 13.91 7.08 5.57
CA ALA A 78 12.55 7.21 6.08
C ALA A 78 12.52 6.99 7.59
N GLY A 79 11.75 7.80 8.30
CA GLY A 79 11.47 7.66 9.74
C GLY A 79 10.60 6.44 10.10
N ALA A 80 10.65 5.39 9.28
CA ALA A 80 9.90 4.16 9.45
C ALA A 80 10.67 3.16 10.34
N PRO A 81 9.97 2.30 11.11
CA PRO A 81 10.58 1.27 11.94
C PRO A 81 11.52 0.38 11.14
N MET A 82 11.08 0.01 9.95
CA MET A 82 11.89 -0.70 8.97
C MET A 82 11.61 -0.07 7.61
N ASN A 83 12.59 0.65 7.07
CA ASN A 83 12.50 1.25 5.75
C ASN A 83 12.88 0.21 4.69
N LEU A 84 11.90 -0.26 3.95
CA LEU A 84 12.05 -1.37 3.01
C LEU A 84 12.05 -0.80 1.59
N ASN A 85 12.98 -1.25 0.76
CA ASN A 85 12.89 -1.08 -0.70
C ASN A 85 11.93 -2.12 -1.34
N ASN A 86 11.13 -2.81 -0.53
CA ASN A 86 10.47 -4.04 -0.94
C ASN A 86 9.00 -3.78 -1.26
N ASN A 87 8.64 -4.10 -2.49
CA ASN A 87 7.27 -4.18 -2.96
C ASN A 87 6.99 -5.62 -3.32
N PHE A 88 5.86 -6.15 -2.87
CA PHE A 88 5.34 -7.40 -3.38
C PHE A 88 4.41 -7.10 -4.54
N GLU A 89 4.66 -7.69 -5.70
CA GLU A 89 3.88 -7.48 -6.90
C GLU A 89 3.40 -8.82 -7.45
N ARG A 90 2.12 -8.88 -7.81
CA ARG A 90 1.57 -9.97 -8.60
C ARG A 90 0.75 -9.46 -9.76
N VAL A 91 0.95 -10.08 -10.90
CA VAL A 91 0.21 -9.78 -12.13
C VAL A 91 -0.45 -11.05 -12.63
N TYR A 92 -1.76 -10.99 -12.80
CA TYR A 92 -2.59 -12.06 -13.32
C TYR A 92 -3.21 -11.65 -14.64
N GLU A 93 -3.38 -12.62 -15.53
CA GLU A 93 -4.14 -12.46 -16.75
C GLU A 93 -5.21 -13.53 -16.89
N ILE A 94 -6.33 -13.21 -17.52
CA ILE A 94 -7.31 -14.24 -17.89
C ILE A 94 -6.70 -15.13 -18.97
N LYS A 95 -6.72 -16.45 -18.72
CA LYS A 95 -6.18 -17.45 -19.65
C LYS A 95 -7.12 -17.65 -20.83
N ALA A 96 -6.58 -17.57 -22.05
CA ALA A 96 -7.33 -17.84 -23.28
C ALA A 96 -7.96 -19.25 -23.28
N GLY A 97 -9.17 -19.36 -23.82
CA GLY A 97 -9.92 -20.63 -23.89
C GLY A 97 -10.61 -21.05 -22.58
N THR A 98 -10.54 -20.24 -21.53
CA THR A 98 -11.30 -20.48 -20.28
C THR A 98 -12.73 -19.96 -20.38
N PRO A 99 -13.69 -20.43 -19.55
CA PRO A 99 -15.05 -19.92 -19.57
C PRO A 99 -15.14 -18.40 -19.39
N SER A 100 -14.35 -17.83 -18.47
CA SER A 100 -14.27 -16.38 -18.29
C SER A 100 -13.74 -15.66 -19.54
N TYR A 101 -12.72 -16.21 -20.21
CA TYR A 101 -12.22 -15.63 -21.46
C TYR A 101 -13.27 -15.65 -22.56
N GLU A 102 -13.88 -16.80 -22.81
CA GLU A 102 -14.87 -16.96 -23.89
C GLU A 102 -16.12 -16.10 -23.65
N LYS A 103 -16.49 -15.87 -22.38
CA LYS A 103 -17.65 -15.05 -22.02
C LYS A 103 -17.36 -13.55 -22.03
N LEU A 104 -16.22 -13.12 -21.47
CA LEU A 104 -15.95 -11.70 -21.16
C LEU A 104 -15.00 -11.04 -22.16
N ILE A 105 -14.03 -11.77 -22.69
CA ILE A 105 -12.93 -11.22 -23.49
C ILE A 105 -13.11 -11.51 -24.98
N ARG A 106 -13.39 -12.77 -25.34
CA ARG A 106 -13.54 -13.20 -26.75
C ARG A 106 -14.50 -12.31 -27.57
N PRO A 107 -15.70 -11.94 -27.07
CA PRO A 107 -16.61 -11.11 -27.86
C PRO A 107 -16.05 -9.70 -28.13
N LEU A 108 -15.21 -9.18 -27.23
CA LEU A 108 -14.57 -7.89 -27.39
C LEU A 108 -13.41 -7.98 -28.38
N VAL A 109 -12.61 -9.05 -28.33
CA VAL A 109 -11.53 -9.29 -29.31
C VAL A 109 -12.09 -9.42 -30.72
N ASP A 110 -13.18 -10.17 -30.90
CA ASP A 110 -13.81 -10.35 -32.21
C ASP A 110 -14.33 -9.01 -32.77
N LYS A 111 -14.90 -8.16 -31.89
CA LYS A 111 -15.37 -6.81 -32.23
C LYS A 111 -14.22 -5.84 -32.54
N ASP A 112 -13.12 -5.95 -31.82
CA ASP A 112 -11.93 -5.13 -32.06
C ASP A 112 -11.32 -5.41 -33.45
N GLN A 113 -11.25 -6.69 -33.83
CA GLN A 113 -10.85 -7.09 -35.18
C GLN A 113 -11.77 -6.53 -36.28
N GLU A 114 -13.07 -6.38 -36.00
CA GLU A 114 -14.02 -5.73 -36.91
C GLU A 114 -13.74 -4.22 -37.06
N PHE A 115 -13.43 -3.53 -35.96
CA PHE A 115 -13.04 -2.12 -35.99
C PHE A 115 -11.78 -1.88 -36.81
N TYR A 116 -10.77 -2.74 -36.68
CA TYR A 116 -9.57 -2.66 -37.52
C TYR A 116 -9.87 -2.87 -39.02
N LYS A 117 -10.74 -3.83 -39.36
CA LYS A 117 -11.15 -4.07 -40.76
C LYS A 117 -11.93 -2.91 -41.36
N THR A 118 -12.72 -2.22 -40.54
CA THR A 118 -13.55 -1.07 -40.94
C THR A 118 -12.86 0.28 -40.75
N GLN A 119 -11.56 0.28 -40.40
CA GLN A 119 -10.73 1.49 -40.18
C GLN A 119 -11.25 2.41 -39.05
N GLN A 120 -11.97 1.86 -38.07
CA GLN A 120 -12.47 2.58 -36.89
C GLN A 120 -11.43 2.58 -35.76
N TYR A 121 -10.23 3.11 -36.01
CA TYR A 121 -9.07 2.96 -35.12
C TYR A 121 -9.27 3.57 -33.72
N ASP A 122 -10.00 4.68 -33.60
CA ASP A 122 -10.29 5.27 -32.28
C ASP A 122 -11.17 4.36 -31.42
N SER A 123 -12.15 3.69 -32.05
CA SER A 123 -13.02 2.72 -31.39
C SER A 123 -12.25 1.47 -30.99
N ALA A 124 -11.35 0.98 -31.86
CA ALA A 124 -10.45 -0.14 -31.57
C ALA A 124 -9.58 0.17 -30.36
N ARG A 125 -8.91 1.33 -30.34
CA ARG A 125 -8.04 1.75 -29.23
C ARG A 125 -8.77 1.81 -27.88
N ILE A 126 -10.01 2.29 -27.85
CA ILE A 126 -10.84 2.31 -26.63
C ILE A 126 -11.20 0.87 -26.21
N LEU A 127 -11.52 0.01 -27.17
CA LEU A 127 -11.89 -1.37 -26.91
C LEU A 127 -10.71 -2.19 -26.41
N ASP A 128 -9.52 -2.02 -26.98
CA ASP A 128 -8.26 -2.61 -26.53
C ASP A 128 -7.97 -2.29 -25.07
N ALA A 129 -8.10 -1.02 -24.68
CA ALA A 129 -7.88 -0.60 -23.31
C ALA A 129 -8.93 -1.21 -22.35
N LYS A 130 -10.18 -1.39 -22.81
CA LYS A 130 -11.21 -2.12 -22.06
C LYS A 130 -10.88 -3.62 -21.94
N ILE A 131 -10.41 -4.26 -23.01
CA ILE A 131 -9.98 -5.65 -23.00
C ILE A 131 -8.84 -5.83 -22.01
N LYS A 132 -7.85 -4.92 -22.02
CA LYS A 132 -6.73 -4.93 -21.07
C LYS A 132 -7.24 -4.83 -19.63
N ALA A 133 -8.14 -3.88 -19.33
CA ALA A 133 -8.68 -3.72 -17.98
C ALA A 133 -9.43 -4.96 -17.48
N LEU A 134 -10.17 -5.65 -18.36
CA LEU A 134 -10.92 -6.86 -18.03
C LEU A 134 -10.04 -8.11 -17.91
N SER A 135 -8.96 -8.18 -18.69
CA SER A 135 -8.11 -9.37 -18.78
C SER A 135 -6.87 -9.31 -17.90
N HIS A 136 -6.61 -8.17 -17.26
CA HIS A 136 -5.39 -7.92 -16.49
C HIS A 136 -5.72 -7.46 -15.07
N PHE A 137 -5.03 -8.07 -14.10
CA PHE A 137 -5.22 -7.77 -12.69
C PHE A 137 -3.89 -7.71 -11.98
N GLU A 138 -3.56 -6.56 -11.40
CA GLU A 138 -2.29 -6.30 -10.73
C GLU A 138 -2.53 -6.05 -9.25
N LEU A 139 -1.64 -6.57 -8.43
CA LEU A 139 -1.64 -6.41 -6.99
C LEU A 139 -0.27 -5.97 -6.53
N TYR A 140 -0.23 -4.89 -5.76
CA TYR A 140 0.97 -4.40 -5.11
C TYR A 140 0.73 -4.36 -3.61
N ALA A 141 1.70 -4.80 -2.81
CA ALA A 141 1.72 -4.57 -1.37
C ALA A 141 3.01 -3.81 -1.00
N ASN A 142 2.82 -2.60 -0.50
CA ASN A 142 3.87 -1.69 -0.08
C ASN A 142 3.88 -1.64 1.46
N LEU A 143 5.01 -1.97 2.08
CA LEU A 143 5.13 -2.08 3.54
C LEU A 143 5.76 -0.82 4.13
N ASN A 144 5.31 -0.41 5.33
CA ASN A 144 5.88 0.72 6.07
C ASN A 144 6.03 2.00 5.23
N MET A 145 5.00 2.32 4.45
CA MET A 145 4.95 3.54 3.66
C MET A 145 4.70 4.74 4.59
N ALA A 146 5.60 5.71 4.59
CA ALA A 146 5.40 6.98 5.30
C ALA A 146 4.34 7.85 4.61
N THR A 147 4.23 7.70 3.28
CA THR A 147 3.29 8.42 2.44
C THR A 147 2.77 7.51 1.35
N VAL A 148 1.46 7.55 1.09
CA VAL A 148 0.84 6.90 -0.08
C VAL A 148 0.22 7.99 -0.93
N ASN A 149 0.64 8.06 -2.19
CA ASN A 149 0.03 9.00 -3.13
C ASN A 149 -1.33 8.45 -3.57
N LEU A 150 -2.39 9.14 -3.17
CA LEU A 150 -3.76 8.79 -3.53
C LEU A 150 -4.28 9.72 -4.64
N GLN A 151 -3.42 10.52 -5.28
CA GLN A 151 -3.86 11.51 -6.24
C GLN A 151 -4.47 10.82 -7.48
N PRO A 152 -5.74 11.10 -7.81
CA PRO A 152 -6.33 10.58 -9.04
C PRO A 152 -5.67 11.25 -10.24
N THR A 153 -5.50 10.50 -11.32
CA THR A 153 -4.91 11.02 -12.58
C THR A 153 -5.73 12.18 -13.12
N ASN A 154 -7.06 12.13 -12.96
CA ASN A 154 -7.93 13.26 -13.20
C ASN A 154 -8.24 13.99 -11.88
N ARG A 155 -7.50 15.07 -11.60
CA ARG A 155 -7.68 15.89 -10.39
C ARG A 155 -9.10 16.46 -10.19
N ARG A 156 -9.94 16.45 -11.24
CA ARG A 156 -11.35 16.90 -11.16
C ARG A 156 -12.30 15.82 -10.64
N GLN A 157 -11.85 14.57 -10.57
CA GLN A 157 -12.63 13.46 -10.03
C GLN A 157 -12.02 13.06 -8.69
N PRO A 158 -12.69 13.33 -7.55
CA PRO A 158 -12.19 12.93 -6.25
C PRO A 158 -12.15 11.41 -6.14
N ASN A 159 -11.30 10.91 -5.25
CA ASN A 159 -11.34 9.49 -4.88
C ASN A 159 -12.70 9.13 -4.30
N VAL A 160 -13.17 7.93 -4.61
CA VAL A 160 -14.43 7.41 -4.06
C VAL A 160 -14.09 6.58 -2.82
N PRO A 161 -14.48 6.99 -1.60
CA PRO A 161 -14.27 6.20 -0.40
C PRO A 161 -14.98 4.85 -0.52
N LEU A 162 -14.33 3.81 -0.01
CA LEU A 162 -14.84 2.46 0.04
C LEU A 162 -14.88 1.99 1.49
N SER A 163 -15.81 1.08 1.80
CA SER A 163 -15.84 0.39 3.08
C SER A 163 -15.35 -1.04 2.87
N VAL A 164 -14.10 -1.30 3.25
CA VAL A 164 -13.51 -2.64 3.20
C VAL A 164 -13.22 -3.10 4.62
N LYS A 165 -13.77 -4.26 4.98
CA LYS A 165 -13.66 -4.79 6.35
C LYS A 165 -12.18 -5.02 6.70
N GLY A 166 -11.74 -4.49 7.83
CA GLY A 166 -10.36 -4.61 8.31
C GLY A 166 -9.40 -3.55 7.76
N CYS A 167 -9.79 -2.79 6.74
CA CYS A 167 -9.02 -1.63 6.28
C CYS A 167 -9.32 -0.44 7.19
N THR A 168 -8.28 0.35 7.48
CA THR A 168 -8.43 1.62 8.21
C THR A 168 -8.96 2.71 7.28
N TYR A 169 -8.49 2.72 6.05
CA TYR A 169 -8.99 3.56 4.99
C TYR A 169 -8.93 2.80 3.67
N SER A 170 -9.91 3.02 2.80
CA SER A 170 -9.90 2.48 1.45
C SER A 170 -10.57 3.42 0.48
N CYS A 171 -10.03 3.53 -0.73
CA CYS A 171 -10.63 4.33 -1.77
C CYS A 171 -10.34 3.77 -3.17
N LEU A 172 -11.26 4.05 -4.09
CA LEU A 172 -11.03 3.94 -5.51
C LEU A 172 -10.41 5.26 -6.01
N SER A 173 -9.17 5.19 -6.47
CA SER A 173 -8.50 6.23 -7.24
C SER A 173 -8.64 5.93 -8.73
N ASN A 174 -8.81 6.99 -9.53
CA ASN A 174 -8.78 6.85 -10.98
C ASN A 174 -7.31 6.93 -11.41
N HIS A 175 -6.65 5.77 -11.48
CA HIS A 175 -5.31 5.68 -12.04
C HIS A 175 -5.36 5.91 -13.56
N GLY A 176 -4.18 6.15 -14.13
CA GLY A 176 -3.91 6.61 -15.48
C GLY A 176 -4.93 6.26 -16.56
N ASN A 177 -5.19 7.22 -17.45
CA ASN A 177 -5.69 6.95 -18.79
C ASN A 177 -4.63 6.11 -19.54
N VAL A 178 -4.69 4.79 -19.46
CA VAL A 178 -4.18 3.99 -20.58
C VAL A 178 -5.20 4.24 -21.68
N ASP A 179 -4.85 5.10 -22.63
CA ASP A 179 -5.62 5.30 -23.85
C ASP A 179 -7.08 5.80 -23.71
N ARG A 180 -7.41 6.56 -22.66
CA ARG A 180 -8.76 7.10 -22.36
C ARG A 180 -9.75 6.09 -21.74
N VAL A 181 -9.27 4.94 -21.28
CA VAL A 181 -10.05 4.05 -20.42
C VAL A 181 -9.54 4.17 -19.00
N VAL A 182 -10.45 4.51 -18.09
CA VAL A 182 -10.17 4.57 -16.66
C VAL A 182 -10.06 3.15 -16.14
N VAL A 183 -8.87 2.73 -15.73
CA VAL A 183 -8.68 1.51 -14.93
C VAL A 183 -8.76 1.93 -13.47
N GLY A 184 -9.63 1.28 -12.69
CA GLY A 184 -9.72 1.57 -11.27
C GLY A 184 -8.45 1.11 -10.56
N SER A 185 -7.90 1.97 -9.70
CA SER A 185 -6.91 1.56 -8.71
C SER A 185 -7.53 1.66 -7.32
N TYR A 186 -7.68 0.53 -6.65
CA TYR A 186 -8.16 0.49 -5.29
C TYR A 186 -6.96 0.53 -4.36
N HIS A 187 -6.94 1.49 -3.43
CA HIS A 187 -5.97 1.52 -2.34
C HIS A 187 -6.65 1.04 -1.07
N LEU A 188 -6.08 0.03 -0.44
CA LEU A 188 -6.51 -0.52 0.84
C LEU A 188 -5.40 -0.28 1.87
N LEU A 189 -5.62 0.68 2.76
CA LEU A 189 -4.65 1.09 3.77
C LEU A 189 -4.91 0.38 5.10
N PHE A 190 -3.94 -0.42 5.53
CA PHE A 190 -3.92 -1.15 6.79
C PHE A 190 -2.89 -0.56 7.75
N GLY A 191 -3.17 -0.59 9.05
CA GLY A 191 -2.38 0.06 10.09
C GLY A 191 -3.10 1.27 10.67
N ALA A 192 -2.47 1.98 11.60
CA ALA A 192 -3.12 3.09 12.30
C ALA A 192 -3.09 4.42 11.52
N TRP A 193 -3.54 4.40 10.27
CA TRP A 193 -3.75 5.60 9.45
C TRP A 193 -4.79 6.52 10.09
N ASP A 194 -4.65 7.84 9.91
CA ASP A 194 -5.75 8.77 10.20
C ASP A 194 -6.71 8.79 8.99
N PRO A 195 -7.91 8.18 9.08
CA PRO A 195 -8.84 8.12 7.96
C PRO A 195 -9.36 9.50 7.55
N ALA A 196 -9.45 10.46 8.48
CA ALA A 196 -9.91 11.81 8.19
C ALA A 196 -8.87 12.58 7.37
N GLN A 197 -7.58 12.33 7.62
CA GLN A 197 -6.49 12.88 6.82
C GLN A 197 -6.47 12.23 5.43
N CYS A 198 -6.57 10.90 5.34
CA CYS A 198 -6.57 10.16 4.07
C CYS A 198 -7.73 10.57 3.14
N ALA A 199 -8.89 10.91 3.71
CA ALA A 199 -10.05 11.36 2.94
C ALA A 199 -9.93 12.80 2.41
N LYS A 200 -9.18 13.66 3.11
CA LYS A 200 -9.03 15.09 2.77
C LYS A 200 -7.84 15.34 1.84
N GLU A 201 -6.77 14.58 2.02
CA GLU A 201 -5.53 14.75 1.28
C GLU A 201 -5.49 13.83 0.05
N GLN A 202 -4.85 14.30 -1.02
CA GLN A 202 -4.48 13.44 -2.15
C GLN A 202 -3.22 12.61 -1.85
N THR A 203 -2.76 12.62 -0.60
CA THR A 203 -1.62 11.86 -0.10
C THR A 203 -1.92 11.46 1.33
N ALA A 204 -2.04 10.17 1.59
CA ALA A 204 -2.13 9.67 2.95
C ALA A 204 -0.75 9.74 3.60
N ARG A 205 -0.67 10.21 4.84
CA ARG A 205 0.57 10.28 5.63
C ARG A 205 0.43 9.36 6.83
N TYR A 206 1.49 8.60 7.12
CA TYR A 206 1.54 7.71 8.26
C TYR A 206 2.49 8.25 9.33
N GLN A 207 2.08 8.18 10.59
CA GLN A 207 2.94 8.45 11.72
C GLN A 207 3.32 7.13 12.40
N PHE A 208 4.60 6.78 12.31
CA PHE A 208 5.12 5.57 12.95
C PHE A 208 5.25 5.74 14.46
N ARG A 209 4.97 4.65 15.18
CA ARG A 209 5.03 4.58 16.64
C ARG A 209 6.38 4.08 17.13
N HIS A 210 6.98 3.14 16.41
CA HIS A 210 8.25 2.55 16.78
C HIS A 210 9.42 3.32 16.15
N PRO A 211 10.56 3.40 16.86
CA PRO A 211 11.77 4.03 16.33
C PRO A 211 12.31 3.32 15.08
N VAL A 212 13.05 4.08 14.27
CA VAL A 212 13.79 3.54 13.13
C VAL A 212 14.72 2.40 13.57
N GLY A 213 14.74 1.34 12.76
CA GLY A 213 15.54 0.13 12.94
C GLY A 213 14.94 -0.94 13.85
N THR A 214 13.69 -0.77 14.28
CA THR A 214 12.98 -1.77 15.07
C THR A 214 12.27 -2.80 14.16
N PRO A 215 12.05 -4.05 14.62
CA PRO A 215 11.53 -5.14 13.79
C PRO A 215 9.99 -5.08 13.65
N TYR A 216 9.45 -3.91 13.28
CA TYR A 216 8.01 -3.70 13.17
C TYR A 216 7.59 -3.35 11.74
N ILE A 217 6.52 -3.99 11.30
CA ILE A 217 5.70 -3.52 10.18
C ILE A 217 4.45 -2.90 10.78
N GLU A 218 4.24 -1.61 10.59
CA GLU A 218 3.12 -0.89 11.19
C GLU A 218 1.99 -0.61 10.21
N ASN A 219 2.30 -0.54 8.91
CA ASN A 219 1.31 -0.28 7.89
C ASN A 219 1.59 -1.05 6.59
N ILE A 220 0.52 -1.23 5.82
CA ILE A 220 0.56 -1.77 4.46
C ILE A 220 -0.39 -0.95 3.61
N ASP A 221 0.06 -0.57 2.43
CA ASP A 221 -0.79 -0.16 1.32
C ASP A 221 -0.90 -1.32 0.34
N ILE A 222 -2.13 -1.79 0.11
CA ILE A 222 -2.42 -2.74 -0.95
C ILE A 222 -3.09 -1.98 -2.09
N GLU A 223 -2.36 -1.86 -3.20
CA GLU A 223 -2.87 -1.29 -4.45
C GLU A 223 -3.36 -2.41 -5.37
N ILE A 224 -4.55 -2.25 -5.93
CA ILE A 224 -5.21 -3.23 -6.78
C ILE A 224 -5.64 -2.54 -8.08
N ILE A 225 -5.15 -3.03 -9.22
CA ILE A 225 -5.44 -2.46 -10.54
C ILE A 225 -6.13 -3.50 -11.40
N GLY A 226 -7.22 -3.12 -12.08
CA GLY A 226 -7.99 -4.02 -12.94
C GLY A 226 -9.43 -3.55 -13.16
N ASP A 227 -10.30 -4.47 -13.57
CA ASP A 227 -11.73 -4.20 -13.75
C ASP A 227 -12.44 -3.94 -12.41
N ASN A 228 -13.26 -2.89 -12.37
CA ASN A 228 -13.91 -2.41 -11.15
C ASN A 228 -14.86 -3.43 -10.51
N ASP A 229 -15.64 -4.16 -11.31
CA ASP A 229 -16.62 -5.11 -10.80
C ASP A 229 -15.92 -6.34 -10.25
N PHE A 230 -14.88 -6.80 -10.95
CA PHE A 230 -14.04 -7.88 -10.47
C PHE A 230 -13.31 -7.51 -9.18
N ILE A 231 -12.68 -6.32 -9.10
CA ILE A 231 -11.99 -5.85 -7.89
C ILE A 231 -12.98 -5.80 -6.73
N ARG A 232 -14.16 -5.18 -6.90
CA ARG A 232 -15.16 -5.07 -5.83
C ARG A 232 -15.54 -6.44 -5.29
N ASN A 233 -15.87 -7.39 -6.16
CA ASN A 233 -16.21 -8.75 -5.75
C ASN A 233 -15.04 -9.46 -5.03
N TRP A 234 -13.81 -9.29 -5.51
CA TRP A 234 -12.65 -9.88 -4.86
C TRP A 234 -12.36 -9.27 -3.48
N VAL A 235 -12.43 -7.94 -3.39
CA VAL A 235 -12.27 -7.19 -2.15
C VAL A 235 -13.33 -7.59 -1.12
N ASP A 236 -14.57 -7.79 -1.53
CA ASP A 236 -15.66 -8.18 -0.62
C ASP A 236 -15.53 -9.62 -0.09
N THR A 237 -14.78 -10.49 -0.79
CA THR A 237 -14.65 -11.93 -0.47
C THR A 237 -13.30 -12.31 0.13
N ALA A 238 -12.29 -11.44 0.00
CA ALA A 238 -10.99 -11.63 0.61
C ALA A 238 -11.05 -11.51 2.15
N ASP A 239 -10.23 -12.32 2.85
CA ASP A 239 -10.15 -12.25 4.32
C ASP A 239 -9.05 -11.28 4.74
N TRP A 240 -9.38 -9.99 4.69
CA TRP A 240 -8.48 -8.91 5.06
C TRP A 240 -8.12 -8.90 6.57
N SER A 241 -8.82 -9.68 7.40
CA SER A 241 -8.47 -9.79 8.82
C SER A 241 -7.08 -10.40 9.02
N LEU A 242 -6.60 -11.23 8.08
CA LEU A 242 -5.25 -11.78 8.08
C LEU A 242 -4.18 -10.68 8.07
N ILE A 243 -4.39 -9.59 7.32
CA ILE A 243 -3.47 -8.44 7.31
C ILE A 243 -3.48 -7.75 8.66
N THR A 244 -4.67 -7.46 9.21
CA THR A 244 -4.79 -6.78 10.51
C THR A 244 -4.14 -7.59 11.63
N GLN A 245 -4.28 -8.91 11.62
CA GLN A 245 -3.64 -9.81 12.59
C GLN A 245 -2.12 -9.88 12.40
N ALA A 246 -1.65 -9.86 11.14
CA ALA A 246 -0.22 -9.84 10.85
C ALA A 246 0.45 -8.57 11.38
N LEU A 247 -0.22 -7.42 11.25
CA LEU A 247 0.24 -6.13 11.77
C LEU A 247 0.06 -5.96 13.28
N SER A 248 -0.83 -6.74 13.90
CA SER A 248 -1.00 -6.75 15.35
C SER A 248 0.20 -7.45 15.97
N ASN A 249 0.94 -6.74 16.84
CA ASN A 249 1.97 -7.32 17.70
C ASN A 249 1.35 -7.71 19.04
#